data_AF-A0A973FKT5-F1
#
_entry.id   AF-A0A973FKT5-F1
#
_cell.length_a   1.000
_cell.length_b   1.000
_cell.length_c   1.000
_cell.angle_alpha   90.00
_cell.angle_beta   90.00
_cell.angle_gamma   90.00
#
_symmetry.space_group_name_H-M   'P 1'
#
loop_
_entity.id
_entity.type
_entity.pdbx_description
1 polymer ?
#
loop_
_entity_poly.entity_id
_entity_poly.type
_entity_poly.pdbx_seq_one_letter_code
_entity_poly.pdbx_strand_id
1 'polypeptide(L)'
;RLGVMERYDESAFRLMEPFAAGIRAAADGFASYPLPQEATACTAAALSMAGISMSTAGETTPLSGFEHVISHGLDFLRLTAGRELVFHGEQVALGSLVSARTFDRLLAIENLKNVAWRDEDIRQSLQVLEERMAKAPLPRSTDAASGDPCRERMAAARVEFSAEYRKKTERWAAARPRIGSFVDAGGDIRLELARLTMRAEEMEPLLKKSGLPCRPGETDPSTTEEEFRWAVAFSPFVRVRMNLSDLLFWMDREDLVVLP
;
A
#
# COMPACT_ATOMS: atom_id res chain seq x y z
N ARG A 1 19.58 3.72 7.08
CA ARG A 1 18.59 2.91 6.31
C ARG A 1 18.57 1.49 6.90
N LEU A 2 17.39 0.93 7.19
CA LEU A 2 17.24 -0.33 7.94
C LEU A 2 17.77 -1.56 7.18
N GLY A 3 17.76 -1.51 5.84
CA GLY A 3 18.41 -2.49 4.97
C GLY A 3 17.74 -3.86 4.96
N VAL A 4 16.40 -3.86 5.06
CA VAL A 4 15.53 -5.04 4.86
C VAL A 4 15.50 -5.45 3.39
N MET A 5 15.51 -4.49 2.47
CA MET A 5 15.62 -4.75 1.04
C MET A 5 17.08 -4.64 0.60
N GLU A 6 17.51 -5.55 -0.28
CA GLU A 6 18.89 -5.60 -0.79
C GLU A 6 19.25 -4.40 -1.66
N ARG A 7 18.28 -3.89 -2.44
CA ARG A 7 18.46 -2.76 -3.35
C ARG A 7 17.31 -1.77 -3.20
N TYR A 8 17.63 -0.49 -3.32
CA TYR A 8 16.69 0.58 -3.59
C TYR A 8 17.33 1.50 -4.63
N ASP A 9 16.64 1.71 -5.74
CA ASP A 9 17.13 2.56 -6.84
C ASP A 9 16.37 3.88 -6.85
N GLU A 10 17.03 4.94 -6.36
CA GLU A 10 16.43 6.27 -6.30
C GLU A 10 16.25 6.88 -7.70
N SER A 11 16.99 6.42 -8.72
CA SER A 11 16.89 6.97 -10.08
C SER A 11 15.48 6.84 -10.65
N ALA A 12 14.80 5.75 -10.32
CA ALA A 12 13.43 5.50 -10.72
C ALA A 12 12.44 6.52 -10.12
N PHE A 13 12.71 7.02 -8.91
CA PHE A 13 11.94 8.12 -8.32
C PHE A 13 12.25 9.44 -9.03
N ARG A 14 13.53 9.70 -9.27
CA ARG A 14 14.00 10.92 -9.94
C ARG A 14 13.51 11.06 -11.37
N LEU A 15 13.28 9.96 -12.07
CA LEU A 15 12.66 9.97 -13.40
C LEU A 15 11.19 10.42 -13.37
N MET A 16 10.48 10.18 -12.26
CA MET A 16 9.07 10.54 -12.09
C MET A 16 8.88 11.93 -11.50
N GLU A 17 9.83 12.42 -10.69
CA GLU A 17 9.77 13.72 -10.01
C GLU A 17 9.37 14.90 -10.92
N PRO A 18 9.87 15.02 -12.18
CA PRO A 18 9.49 16.12 -13.07
C PRO A 18 8.00 16.16 -13.46
N PHE A 19 7.30 15.01 -13.41
CA PHE A 19 5.89 14.91 -13.83
C PHE A 19 4.93 15.31 -12.72
N ALA A 20 5.37 15.31 -11.45
CA ALA A 20 4.49 15.53 -10.30
C ALA A 20 3.77 16.88 -10.35
N ALA A 21 4.48 17.96 -10.70
CA ALA A 21 3.89 19.31 -10.76
C ALA A 21 2.83 19.42 -11.87
N GLY A 22 3.07 18.83 -13.04
CA GLY A 22 2.13 18.83 -14.17
C GLY A 22 0.86 18.06 -13.84
N ILE A 23 0.98 16.87 -13.24
CA ILE A 23 -0.17 16.06 -12.82
C ILE A 23 -1.03 16.81 -11.80
N ARG A 24 -0.40 17.47 -10.81
CA ARG A 24 -1.12 18.27 -9.81
C ARG A 24 -1.85 19.46 -10.44
N ALA A 25 -1.21 20.13 -11.39
CA ALA A 25 -1.80 21.29 -12.08
C ALA A 25 -2.99 20.89 -12.97
N ALA A 26 -2.99 19.67 -13.51
CA ALA A 26 -4.05 19.14 -14.36
C ALA A 26 -5.19 18.45 -13.59
N ALA A 27 -5.19 18.49 -12.25
CA ALA A 27 -6.09 17.69 -11.42
C ALA A 27 -7.58 17.90 -11.75
N ASP A 28 -8.02 19.13 -11.92
CA ASP A 28 -9.41 19.47 -12.28
C ASP A 28 -9.82 18.97 -13.68
N GLY A 29 -8.86 18.81 -14.58
CA GLY A 29 -9.08 18.26 -15.92
C GLY A 29 -9.46 16.78 -15.91
N PHE A 30 -9.09 16.00 -14.89
CA PHE A 30 -9.33 14.56 -14.86
C PHE A 30 -10.80 14.17 -14.68
N ALA A 31 -11.61 15.04 -14.08
CA ALA A 31 -13.04 14.81 -13.93
C ALA A 31 -13.85 15.07 -15.23
N SER A 32 -13.21 15.62 -16.28
CA SER A 32 -13.88 16.03 -17.51
C SER A 32 -13.89 14.92 -18.57
N TYR A 33 -14.97 14.84 -19.35
CA TYR A 33 -15.04 14.00 -20.54
C TYR A 33 -15.50 14.82 -21.76
N PRO A 34 -14.71 14.87 -22.86
CA PRO A 34 -13.39 14.26 -23.02
C PRO A 34 -12.33 14.91 -22.11
N LEU A 35 -11.23 14.18 -21.85
CA LEU A 35 -10.08 14.72 -21.11
C LEU A 35 -9.48 15.94 -21.85
N PRO A 36 -9.15 17.04 -21.16
CA PRO A 36 -8.43 18.15 -21.75
C PRO A 36 -7.11 17.71 -22.39
N GLN A 37 -6.67 18.42 -23.43
CA GLN A 37 -5.47 18.07 -24.17
C GLN A 37 -4.23 18.08 -23.28
N GLU A 38 -4.12 19.06 -22.38
CA GLU A 38 -3.03 19.21 -21.43
C GLU A 38 -3.00 18.06 -20.42
N ALA A 39 -4.15 17.68 -19.87
CA ALA A 39 -4.29 16.55 -18.94
C ALA A 39 -3.93 15.22 -19.62
N THR A 40 -4.38 15.04 -20.87
CA THR A 40 -4.06 13.87 -21.70
C THR A 40 -2.57 13.76 -21.95
N ALA A 41 -1.93 14.84 -22.42
CA ALA A 41 -0.51 14.87 -22.74
C ALA A 41 0.36 14.62 -21.49
N CYS A 42 0.03 15.28 -20.38
CA CYS A 42 0.73 15.12 -19.11
C CYS A 42 0.64 13.67 -18.61
N THR A 43 -0.55 13.09 -18.62
CA THR A 43 -0.79 11.74 -18.09
C THR A 43 -0.18 10.66 -18.97
N ALA A 44 -0.31 10.78 -20.29
CA ALA A 44 0.32 9.84 -21.21
C ALA A 44 1.85 9.82 -21.03
N ALA A 45 2.47 11.00 -20.88
CA ALA A 45 3.91 11.11 -20.65
C ALA A 45 4.30 10.55 -19.27
N ALA A 46 3.54 10.85 -18.21
CA ALA A 46 3.79 10.35 -16.87
C ALA A 46 3.66 8.81 -16.80
N LEU A 47 2.61 8.23 -17.37
CA LEU A 47 2.42 6.78 -17.42
C LEU A 47 3.50 6.08 -18.24
N SER A 48 3.92 6.69 -19.36
CA SER A 48 5.03 6.17 -20.16
C SER A 48 6.34 6.18 -19.37
N MET A 49 6.62 7.28 -18.66
CA MET A 49 7.79 7.37 -17.80
C MET A 49 7.73 6.39 -16.63
N ALA A 50 6.54 6.13 -16.10
CA ALA A 50 6.35 5.13 -15.05
C ALA A 50 6.81 3.74 -15.54
N GLY A 51 6.43 3.33 -16.75
CA GLY A 51 6.89 2.09 -17.37
C GLY A 51 8.41 2.04 -17.58
N ILE A 52 9.02 3.13 -18.08
CA ILE A 52 10.48 3.24 -18.30
C ILE A 52 11.24 3.16 -16.97
N SER A 53 10.74 3.87 -15.96
CA SER A 53 11.31 3.94 -14.63
C SER A 53 11.34 2.56 -13.97
N MET A 54 10.20 1.85 -13.96
CA MET A 54 10.14 0.48 -13.42
C MET A 54 11.04 -0.50 -14.18
N SER A 55 11.11 -0.38 -15.51
CA SER A 55 11.98 -1.21 -16.34
C SER A 55 13.46 -0.97 -16.04
N THR A 56 13.84 0.28 -15.79
CA THR A 56 15.21 0.68 -15.44
C THR A 56 15.61 0.20 -14.04
N ALA A 57 14.69 0.30 -13.08
CA ALA A 57 14.91 -0.19 -11.72
C ALA A 57 14.99 -1.72 -11.61
N GLY A 58 14.40 -2.43 -12.58
CA GLY A 58 14.14 -3.88 -12.48
C GLY A 58 13.08 -4.22 -11.43
N GLU A 59 12.34 -3.22 -10.96
CA GLU A 59 11.38 -3.32 -9.87
C GLU A 59 10.25 -2.30 -10.07
N THR A 60 9.06 -2.62 -9.55
CA THR A 60 7.93 -1.67 -9.56
C THR A 60 8.07 -0.52 -8.54
N THR A 61 9.06 -0.56 -7.64
CA THR A 61 9.41 0.58 -6.79
C THR A 61 10.07 1.64 -7.67
N PRO A 62 9.72 2.93 -7.53
CA PRO A 62 8.98 3.57 -6.43
C PRO A 62 7.49 3.79 -6.69
N LEU A 63 6.96 3.23 -7.78
CA LEU A 63 5.59 3.50 -8.24
C LEU A 63 4.54 2.62 -7.56
N SER A 64 4.96 1.63 -6.76
CA SER A 64 4.10 0.69 -6.05
C SER A 64 4.58 0.48 -4.60
N GLY A 65 3.86 1.09 -3.67
CA GLY A 65 4.09 1.11 -2.23
C GLY A 65 2.88 0.63 -1.41
N PHE A 66 2.56 1.35 -0.33
CA PHE A 66 1.50 0.98 0.61
C PHE A 66 0.11 1.05 -0.03
N GLU A 67 -0.13 2.08 -0.83
CA GLU A 67 -1.35 2.28 -1.59
C GLU A 67 -1.68 1.12 -2.54
N HIS A 68 -0.67 0.55 -3.20
CA HIS A 68 -0.86 -0.57 -4.12
C HIS A 68 -1.12 -1.89 -3.41
N VAL A 69 -0.46 -2.17 -2.27
CA VAL A 69 -0.75 -3.41 -1.52
C VAL A 69 -2.14 -3.40 -0.88
N ILE A 70 -2.70 -2.21 -0.57
CA ILE A 70 -4.12 -2.08 -0.20
C ILE A 70 -5.01 -2.46 -1.39
N SER A 71 -4.76 -1.88 -2.57
CA SER A 71 -5.50 -2.20 -3.80
C SER A 71 -5.47 -3.70 -4.13
N HIS A 72 -4.30 -4.34 -4.05
CA HIS A 72 -4.19 -5.79 -4.26
C HIS A 72 -4.92 -6.62 -3.20
N GLY A 73 -5.04 -6.13 -1.96
CA GLY A 73 -5.90 -6.76 -0.95
C GLY A 73 -7.38 -6.73 -1.34
N LEU A 74 -7.86 -5.61 -1.90
CA LEU A 74 -9.21 -5.49 -2.42
C LEU A 74 -9.45 -6.41 -3.63
N ASP A 75 -8.51 -6.43 -4.58
CA ASP A 75 -8.58 -7.33 -5.74
C ASP A 75 -8.61 -8.79 -5.29
N PHE A 76 -7.78 -9.15 -4.30
CA PHE A 76 -7.78 -10.50 -3.74
C PHE A 76 -9.15 -10.89 -3.17
N LEU A 77 -9.82 -10.02 -2.42
CA LEU A 77 -11.17 -10.29 -1.92
C LEU A 77 -12.18 -10.50 -3.07
N ARG A 78 -12.16 -9.62 -4.07
CA ARG A 78 -13.10 -9.68 -5.21
C ARG A 78 -12.88 -10.92 -6.07
N LEU A 79 -11.64 -11.23 -6.43
CA LEU A 79 -11.28 -12.43 -7.18
C LEU A 79 -11.64 -13.70 -6.41
N THR A 80 -11.36 -13.73 -5.10
CA THR A 80 -11.73 -14.86 -4.25
C THR A 80 -13.23 -15.09 -4.27
N ALA A 81 -14.02 -14.02 -4.16
CA ALA A 81 -15.48 -14.02 -4.21
C ALA A 81 -16.09 -14.16 -5.62
N GLY A 82 -15.28 -14.19 -6.69
CA GLY A 82 -15.78 -14.20 -8.07
C GLY A 82 -16.57 -12.94 -8.45
N ARG A 83 -16.24 -11.80 -7.84
CA ARG A 83 -16.88 -10.50 -8.09
C ARG A 83 -16.06 -9.67 -9.08
N GLU A 84 -16.72 -8.72 -9.73
CA GLU A 84 -16.08 -7.72 -10.56
C GLU A 84 -15.08 -6.87 -9.75
N LEU A 85 -13.95 -6.56 -10.40
CA LEU A 85 -12.90 -5.72 -9.85
C LEU A 85 -13.32 -4.26 -9.86
N VAL A 86 -12.88 -3.53 -8.85
CA VAL A 86 -12.98 -2.07 -8.83
C VAL A 86 -11.94 -1.51 -9.77
N PHE A 87 -12.20 -0.33 -10.36
CA PHE A 87 -11.15 0.36 -11.11
C PHE A 87 -9.88 0.51 -10.27
N HIS A 88 -8.76 0.02 -10.80
CA HIS A 88 -7.50 -0.02 -10.06
C HIS A 88 -7.05 1.38 -9.61
N GLY A 89 -7.21 2.40 -10.47
CA GLY A 89 -6.88 3.79 -10.14
C GLY A 89 -7.69 4.35 -8.97
N GLU A 90 -8.93 3.92 -8.79
CA GLU A 90 -9.78 4.32 -7.66
C GLU A 90 -9.33 3.69 -6.35
N GLN A 91 -9.00 2.39 -6.37
CA GLN A 91 -8.44 1.70 -5.21
C GLN A 91 -7.10 2.33 -4.79
N VAL A 92 -6.24 2.63 -5.77
CA VAL A 92 -4.95 3.28 -5.53
C VAL A 92 -5.13 4.71 -5.01
N ALA A 93 -6.15 5.45 -5.44
CA ALA A 93 -6.49 6.77 -4.89
C ALA A 93 -6.81 6.68 -3.39
N LEU A 94 -7.69 5.75 -2.98
CA LEU A 94 -8.00 5.51 -1.57
C LEU A 94 -6.76 5.08 -0.77
N GLY A 95 -5.98 4.14 -1.32
CA GLY A 95 -4.74 3.68 -0.71
C GLY A 95 -3.71 4.80 -0.56
N SER A 96 -3.66 5.75 -1.50
CA SER A 96 -2.75 6.90 -1.48
C SER A 96 -3.15 7.88 -0.39
N LEU A 97 -4.46 8.14 -0.21
CA LEU A 97 -4.97 8.97 0.88
C LEU A 97 -4.66 8.36 2.26
N VAL A 98 -4.86 7.04 2.43
CA VAL A 98 -4.45 6.32 3.64
C VAL A 98 -2.94 6.44 3.86
N SER A 99 -2.15 6.26 2.81
CA SER A 99 -0.69 6.36 2.88
C SER A 99 -0.24 7.75 3.33
N ALA A 100 -0.79 8.81 2.73
CA ALA A 100 -0.50 10.19 3.10
C ALA A 100 -0.89 10.49 4.56
N ARG A 101 -2.12 10.14 4.98
CA ARG A 101 -2.55 10.36 6.38
C ARG A 101 -1.71 9.56 7.38
N THR A 102 -1.25 8.38 7.00
CA THR A 102 -0.40 7.53 7.84
C THR A 102 1.02 8.08 7.93
N PHE A 103 1.60 8.55 6.81
CA PHE A 103 2.87 9.29 6.84
C PHE A 103 2.75 10.56 7.69
N ASP A 104 1.62 11.25 7.64
CA ASP A 104 1.38 12.44 8.46
C ASP A 104 1.50 12.14 9.96
N ARG A 105 0.92 11.01 10.42
CA ARG A 105 1.04 10.52 11.79
C ARG A 105 2.43 10.03 12.13
N LEU A 106 3.08 9.29 11.23
CA LEU A 106 4.44 8.79 11.44
C LEU A 106 5.46 9.94 11.59
N LEU A 107 5.36 10.97 10.74
CA LEU A 107 6.25 12.12 10.74
C LEU A 107 6.05 13.04 11.97
N ALA A 108 4.93 12.90 12.67
CA ALA A 108 4.67 13.56 13.96
C ALA A 108 5.36 12.84 15.15
N ILE A 109 5.90 11.63 14.96
CA ILE A 109 6.69 10.95 15.98
C ILE A 109 8.11 11.52 15.97
N GLU A 110 8.44 12.28 17.00
CA GLU A 110 9.77 12.93 17.11
C GLU A 110 10.89 11.94 17.45
N ASN A 111 10.55 10.81 18.08
CA ASN A 111 11.53 9.86 18.57
C ASN A 111 11.02 8.41 18.53
N LEU A 112 11.79 7.54 17.87
CA LEU A 112 11.48 6.11 17.71
C LEU A 112 12.08 5.22 18.82
N LYS A 113 12.78 5.79 19.82
CA LYS A 113 13.47 5.03 20.89
C LYS A 113 12.54 4.18 21.76
N ASN A 114 11.29 4.60 21.92
CA ASN A 114 10.32 3.90 22.77
C ASN A 114 9.36 3.00 21.96
N VAL A 115 9.64 2.76 20.68
CA VAL A 115 8.82 1.89 19.83
C VAL A 115 9.12 0.43 20.17
N ALA A 116 8.06 -0.35 20.40
CA ALA A 116 8.16 -1.78 20.68
C ALA A 116 8.26 -2.56 19.36
N TRP A 117 9.49 -2.81 18.91
CA TRP A 117 9.72 -3.59 17.70
C TRP A 117 9.39 -5.07 17.92
N ARG A 118 8.49 -5.62 17.10
CA ARG A 118 8.16 -7.05 17.08
C ARG A 118 9.41 -7.91 16.90
N ASP A 119 9.38 -9.12 17.46
CA ASP A 119 10.46 -10.09 17.32
C ASP A 119 10.59 -10.65 15.89
N GLU A 120 11.56 -11.53 15.66
CA GLU A 120 11.72 -12.26 14.39
C GLU A 120 11.01 -13.63 14.42
N ASP A 121 10.15 -13.88 15.42
CA ASP A 121 9.40 -15.13 15.51
C ASP A 121 8.30 -15.17 14.43
N ILE A 122 8.62 -15.87 13.36
CA ILE A 122 7.71 -16.14 12.25
C ILE A 122 6.36 -16.72 12.72
N ARG A 123 6.30 -17.47 13.82
CA ARG A 123 5.04 -18.06 14.31
C ARG A 123 4.03 -16.98 14.70
N GLN A 124 4.48 -15.92 15.36
CA GLN A 124 3.59 -14.80 15.73
C GLN A 124 3.06 -14.10 14.49
N SER A 125 3.94 -13.85 13.51
CA SER A 125 3.54 -13.17 12.28
C SER A 125 2.58 -14.01 11.43
N LEU A 126 2.82 -15.32 11.34
CA LEU A 126 1.91 -16.24 10.65
C LEU A 126 0.58 -16.39 11.37
N GLN A 127 0.57 -16.37 12.71
CA GLN A 127 -0.68 -16.35 13.46
C GLN A 127 -1.52 -15.11 13.11
N VAL A 128 -0.90 -13.92 13.07
CA VAL A 128 -1.62 -12.69 12.68
C VAL A 128 -2.14 -12.77 11.24
N LEU A 129 -1.35 -13.33 10.30
CA LEU A 129 -1.78 -13.60 8.93
C LEU A 129 -3.02 -14.50 8.93
N GLU A 130 -2.99 -15.63 9.64
CA GLU A 130 -4.12 -16.57 9.70
C GLU A 130 -5.38 -15.93 10.29
N GLU A 131 -5.22 -15.16 11.37
CA GLU A 131 -6.33 -14.44 12.01
C GLU A 131 -6.96 -13.40 11.07
N ARG A 132 -6.15 -12.67 10.29
CA ARG A 132 -6.65 -11.70 9.31
C ARG A 132 -7.33 -12.40 8.14
N MET A 133 -6.76 -13.50 7.63
CA MET A 133 -7.41 -14.28 6.56
C MET A 133 -8.75 -14.87 7.02
N ALA A 134 -8.85 -15.35 8.25
CA ALA A 134 -10.10 -15.86 8.81
C ALA A 134 -11.20 -14.78 8.96
N LYS A 135 -10.80 -13.51 9.06
CA LYS A 135 -11.69 -12.33 9.14
C LYS A 135 -11.96 -11.68 7.79
N ALA A 136 -11.54 -12.29 6.67
CA ALA A 136 -11.81 -11.76 5.34
C ALA A 136 -13.34 -11.67 5.11
N PRO A 137 -13.87 -10.49 4.69
CA PRO A 137 -15.30 -10.29 4.48
C PRO A 137 -15.76 -10.89 3.16
N LEU A 138 -15.71 -12.23 3.09
CA LEU A 138 -16.15 -13.00 1.94
C LEU A 138 -17.60 -13.48 2.10
N PRO A 139 -18.35 -13.60 0.99
CA PRO A 139 -19.69 -14.18 1.04
C PRO A 139 -19.60 -15.62 1.57
N ARG A 140 -20.50 -15.98 2.50
CA ARG A 140 -20.62 -17.36 2.97
C ARG A 140 -21.40 -18.18 1.94
N SER A 141 -20.90 -19.36 1.58
CA SER A 141 -21.70 -20.31 0.81
C SER A 141 -22.94 -20.71 1.61
N THR A 142 -24.12 -20.58 1.00
CA THR A 142 -25.40 -21.05 1.58
C THR A 142 -25.67 -22.52 1.28
N ASP A 143 -24.96 -23.10 0.31
CA ASP A 143 -25.18 -24.46 -0.17
C ASP A 143 -24.11 -25.40 0.37
N ALA A 144 -24.44 -26.15 1.42
CA ALA A 144 -23.57 -27.15 2.02
C ALA A 144 -23.25 -28.35 1.08
N ALA A 145 -23.96 -28.48 -0.04
CA ALA A 145 -23.86 -29.61 -0.98
C ALA A 145 -22.78 -29.42 -2.06
N SER A 146 -22.42 -28.18 -2.38
CA SER A 146 -21.29 -27.84 -3.25
C SER A 146 -20.18 -27.24 -2.39
N GLY A 147 -18.99 -27.81 -2.41
CA GLY A 147 -17.83 -27.25 -1.69
C GLY A 147 -17.72 -25.73 -1.91
N ASP A 148 -17.28 -25.00 -0.88
CA ASP A 148 -17.20 -23.54 -0.90
C ASP A 148 -15.95 -23.09 -1.71
N PRO A 149 -16.08 -22.58 -2.95
CA PRO A 149 -14.92 -22.25 -3.77
C PRO A 149 -14.11 -21.10 -3.17
N CYS A 150 -14.74 -20.21 -2.40
CA CYS A 150 -14.04 -19.14 -1.69
C CYS A 150 -13.15 -19.73 -0.60
N ARG A 151 -13.63 -20.75 0.12
CA ARG A 151 -12.84 -21.47 1.13
C ARG A 151 -11.62 -22.16 0.52
N GLU A 152 -11.78 -22.83 -0.62
CA GLU A 152 -10.67 -23.50 -1.30
C GLU A 152 -9.61 -22.50 -1.77
N ARG A 153 -10.04 -21.41 -2.43
CA ARG A 153 -9.14 -20.32 -2.86
C ARG A 153 -8.42 -19.68 -1.67
N MET A 154 -9.14 -19.43 -0.57
CA MET A 154 -8.56 -18.89 0.66
C MET A 154 -7.52 -19.83 1.29
N ALA A 155 -7.79 -21.14 1.28
CA ALA A 155 -6.84 -22.13 1.78
C ALA A 155 -5.57 -22.19 0.93
N ALA A 156 -5.68 -22.13 -0.40
CA ALA A 156 -4.55 -22.06 -1.31
C ALA A 156 -3.74 -20.77 -1.13
N ALA A 157 -4.42 -19.62 -1.09
CA ALA A 157 -3.80 -18.32 -0.88
C ALA A 157 -3.06 -18.25 0.47
N ARG A 158 -3.59 -18.90 1.52
CA ARG A 158 -2.93 -18.95 2.83
C ARG A 158 -1.56 -19.60 2.75
N VAL A 159 -1.43 -20.69 1.99
CA VAL A 159 -0.16 -21.38 1.79
C VAL A 159 0.84 -20.47 1.08
N GLU A 160 0.40 -19.78 0.02
CA GLU A 160 1.24 -18.87 -0.75
C GLU A 160 1.68 -17.65 0.07
N PHE A 161 0.75 -16.92 0.68
CA PHE A 161 1.09 -15.76 1.52
C PHE A 161 2.02 -16.15 2.67
N SER A 162 1.80 -17.31 3.29
CA SER A 162 2.68 -17.80 4.37
C SER A 162 4.10 -18.10 3.85
N ALA A 163 4.22 -18.72 2.67
CA ALA A 163 5.51 -19.03 2.08
C ALA A 163 6.28 -17.76 1.67
N GLU A 164 5.59 -16.81 1.04
CA GLU A 164 6.16 -15.52 0.64
C GLU A 164 6.54 -14.67 1.87
N TYR A 165 5.72 -14.67 2.92
CA TYR A 165 6.01 -13.89 4.13
C TYR A 165 7.20 -14.41 4.94
N ARG A 166 7.50 -15.72 4.87
CA ARG A 166 8.74 -16.28 5.46
C ARG A 166 9.99 -15.60 4.92
N LYS A 167 10.06 -15.38 3.60
CA LYS A 167 11.17 -14.67 2.95
C LYS A 167 11.33 -13.25 3.50
N LYS A 168 10.22 -12.56 3.80
CA LYS A 168 10.24 -11.22 4.40
C LYS A 168 10.75 -11.24 5.84
N THR A 169 10.36 -12.26 6.61
CA THR A 169 10.79 -12.41 8.01
C THR A 169 12.29 -12.73 8.11
N GLU A 170 12.83 -13.53 7.19
CA GLU A 170 14.28 -13.78 7.10
C GLU A 170 15.06 -12.47 6.85
N ARG A 171 14.56 -11.62 5.94
CA ARG A 171 15.14 -10.29 5.68
C ARG A 171 15.02 -9.37 6.90
N TRP A 172 13.91 -9.45 7.64
CA TRP A 172 13.72 -8.70 8.88
C TRP A 172 14.73 -9.13 9.95
N ALA A 173 14.90 -10.44 10.17
CA ALA A 173 15.89 -10.98 11.10
C ALA A 173 17.30 -10.47 10.79
N ALA A 174 17.70 -10.48 9.52
CA ALA A 174 18.98 -9.93 9.06
C ALA A 174 19.11 -8.40 9.22
N ALA A 175 18.00 -7.66 9.26
CA ALA A 175 17.98 -6.22 9.47
C ALA A 175 17.91 -5.81 10.95
N ARG A 176 17.40 -6.68 11.82
CA ARG A 176 17.13 -6.42 13.24
C ARG A 176 18.30 -5.81 14.01
N PRO A 177 19.57 -6.25 13.85
CA PRO A 177 20.70 -5.63 14.55
C PRO A 177 20.91 -4.14 14.21
N ARG A 178 20.35 -3.65 13.10
CA ARG A 178 20.45 -2.25 12.62
C ARG A 178 19.33 -1.35 13.14
N ILE A 179 18.39 -1.86 13.95
CA ILE A 179 17.29 -1.05 14.51
C ILE A 179 17.84 0.10 15.37
N GLY A 180 18.84 -0.14 16.21
CA GLY A 180 19.43 0.89 17.06
C GLY A 180 19.96 2.09 16.24
N SER A 181 20.78 1.82 15.23
CA SER A 181 21.30 2.86 14.34
C SER A 181 20.23 3.52 13.47
N PHE A 182 19.19 2.77 13.08
CA PHE A 182 18.03 3.32 12.39
C PHE A 182 17.26 4.31 13.26
N VAL A 183 17.03 3.98 14.53
CA VAL A 183 16.37 4.84 15.51
C VAL A 183 17.19 6.09 15.79
N ASP A 184 18.51 5.95 15.94
CA ASP A 184 19.41 7.09 16.17
C ASP A 184 19.46 8.04 14.96
N ALA A 185 19.39 7.50 13.74
CA ALA A 185 19.28 8.28 12.50
C ALA A 185 17.84 8.78 12.20
N GLY A 186 16.89 8.59 13.11
CA GLY A 186 15.47 8.85 12.87
C GLY A 186 15.15 10.29 12.45
N GLY A 187 15.90 11.28 12.95
CA GLY A 187 15.73 12.68 12.60
C GLY A 187 15.99 12.96 11.11
N ASP A 188 17.12 12.47 10.57
CA ASP A 188 17.48 12.64 9.17
C ASP A 188 16.51 11.90 8.25
N ILE A 189 16.12 10.67 8.64
CA ILE A 189 15.15 9.86 7.90
C ILE A 189 13.79 10.57 7.86
N ARG A 190 13.37 11.18 8.96
CA ARG A 190 12.11 11.95 9.03
C ARG A 190 12.13 13.14 8.07
N LEU A 191 13.25 13.87 7.99
CA LEU A 191 13.41 14.99 7.06
C LEU A 191 13.41 14.51 5.60
N GLU A 192 14.10 13.41 5.29
CA GLU A 192 14.11 12.81 3.95
C GLU A 192 12.70 12.36 3.53
N LEU A 193 11.99 11.65 4.41
CA LEU A 193 10.60 11.21 4.16
C LEU A 193 9.65 12.39 3.98
N ALA A 194 9.76 13.44 4.79
CA ALA A 194 8.95 14.65 4.65
C ALA A 194 9.15 15.34 3.29
N ARG A 195 10.36 15.26 2.71
CA ARG A 195 10.65 15.78 1.37
C ARG A 195 10.06 14.91 0.25
N LEU A 196 10.02 13.60 0.45
CA LEU A 196 9.60 12.62 -0.57
C LEU A 196 8.09 12.40 -0.60
N THR A 197 7.38 12.68 0.49
CA THR A 197 5.95 12.39 0.64
C THR A 197 5.09 13.64 0.45
N MET A 198 3.85 13.45 0.01
CA MET A 198 2.83 14.50 -0.05
C MET A 198 1.94 14.40 1.20
N ARG A 199 1.62 15.56 1.80
CA ARG A 199 0.72 15.65 2.97
C ARG A 199 -0.71 15.31 2.59
N ALA A 200 -1.47 14.73 3.51
CA ALA A 200 -2.87 14.38 3.24
C ALA A 200 -3.74 15.61 2.94
N GLU A 201 -3.46 16.74 3.61
CA GLU A 201 -4.15 18.02 3.39
C GLU A 201 -3.97 18.58 1.97
N GLU A 202 -2.86 18.23 1.30
CA GLU A 202 -2.62 18.58 -0.09
C GLU A 202 -3.22 17.53 -1.05
N MET A 203 -3.15 16.25 -0.69
CA MET A 203 -3.57 15.15 -1.55
C MET A 203 -5.10 15.07 -1.70
N GLU A 204 -5.84 15.15 -0.59
CA GLU A 204 -7.29 14.95 -0.60
C GLU A 204 -8.04 15.94 -1.51
N PRO A 205 -7.72 17.25 -1.52
CA PRO A 205 -8.32 18.18 -2.48
C PRO A 205 -8.00 17.84 -3.94
N LEU A 206 -6.80 17.33 -4.23
CA LEU A 206 -6.42 16.93 -5.59
C LEU A 206 -7.24 15.72 -6.05
N LEU A 207 -7.40 14.71 -5.21
CA LEU A 207 -8.24 13.54 -5.52
C LEU A 207 -9.69 13.96 -5.81
N LYS A 208 -10.27 14.81 -4.96
CA LYS A 208 -11.63 15.34 -5.15
C LYS A 208 -11.78 16.12 -6.46
N LYS A 209 -10.81 16.99 -6.78
CA LYS A 209 -10.80 17.75 -8.05
C LYS A 209 -10.74 16.84 -9.26
N SER A 210 -9.98 15.74 -9.16
CA SER A 210 -9.85 14.73 -10.20
C SER A 210 -11.06 13.80 -10.34
N GLY A 211 -12.09 13.94 -9.50
CA GLY A 211 -13.25 13.04 -9.49
C GLY A 211 -12.92 11.64 -8.97
N LEU A 212 -11.81 11.47 -8.24
CA LEU A 212 -11.41 10.19 -7.65
C LEU A 212 -12.03 9.99 -6.26
N PRO A 213 -12.32 8.73 -5.87
CA PRO A 213 -12.96 8.46 -4.60
C PRO A 213 -12.04 8.80 -3.43
N CYS A 214 -12.64 9.42 -2.42
CA CYS A 214 -12.04 9.69 -1.12
C CYS A 214 -12.71 8.86 -0.02
N ARG A 215 -13.72 8.05 -0.34
CA ARG A 215 -14.33 7.06 0.57
C ARG A 215 -14.53 5.72 -0.14
N PRO A 216 -14.46 4.57 0.57
CA PRO A 216 -14.67 3.25 -0.02
C PRO A 216 -15.96 3.13 -0.83
N GLY A 217 -17.06 3.69 -0.33
CA GLY A 217 -18.36 3.62 -0.98
C GLY A 217 -18.45 4.34 -2.33
N GLU A 218 -17.49 5.23 -2.64
CA GLU A 218 -17.47 6.06 -3.86
C GLU A 218 -16.80 5.35 -5.06
N THR A 219 -16.22 4.17 -4.87
CA THR A 219 -15.61 3.41 -5.97
C THR A 219 -16.63 2.77 -6.89
N ASP A 220 -16.20 2.33 -8.07
CA ASP A 220 -16.99 1.59 -9.04
C ASP A 220 -16.32 0.24 -9.44
N PRO A 221 -16.94 -0.91 -9.13
CA PRO A 221 -18.10 -1.07 -8.24
C PRO A 221 -17.80 -0.64 -6.79
N SER A 222 -18.84 -0.30 -6.02
CA SER A 222 -18.69 0.20 -4.64
C SER A 222 -17.96 -0.77 -3.69
N THR A 223 -17.03 -0.26 -2.90
CA THR A 223 -16.26 -1.00 -1.88
C THR A 223 -16.84 -0.74 -0.49
N THR A 224 -17.01 -1.79 0.32
CA THR A 224 -17.52 -1.60 1.69
C THR A 224 -16.42 -1.13 2.64
N GLU A 225 -16.80 -0.44 3.72
CA GLU A 225 -15.87 -0.06 4.80
C GLU A 225 -15.16 -1.27 5.42
N GLU A 226 -15.83 -2.42 5.46
CA GLU A 226 -15.27 -3.67 5.99
C GLU A 226 -14.22 -4.26 5.04
N GLU A 227 -14.50 -4.31 3.74
CA GLU A 227 -13.54 -4.73 2.70
C GLU A 227 -12.29 -3.85 2.75
N PHE A 228 -12.49 -2.54 2.82
CA PHE A 228 -11.40 -1.58 2.84
C PHE A 228 -10.55 -1.68 4.11
N ARG A 229 -11.17 -1.73 5.29
CA ARG A 229 -10.47 -1.92 6.56
C ARG A 229 -9.68 -3.23 6.57
N TRP A 230 -10.27 -4.31 6.03
CA TRP A 230 -9.58 -5.59 5.91
C TRP A 230 -8.36 -5.50 5.01
N ALA A 231 -8.49 -4.89 3.82
CA ALA A 231 -7.39 -4.77 2.87
C ALA A 231 -6.23 -3.94 3.44
N VAL A 232 -6.54 -2.85 4.15
CA VAL A 232 -5.54 -2.03 4.85
C VAL A 232 -4.84 -2.81 5.96
N ALA A 233 -5.59 -3.55 6.77
CA ALA A 233 -4.98 -4.40 7.79
C ALA A 233 -4.18 -5.56 7.18
N PHE A 234 -4.59 -6.14 6.06
CA PHE A 234 -3.91 -7.29 5.46
C PHE A 234 -2.65 -6.91 4.66
N SER A 235 -2.47 -5.63 4.35
CA SER A 235 -1.43 -5.14 3.43
C SER A 235 0.03 -5.56 3.73
N PRO A 236 0.48 -5.78 4.99
CA PRO A 236 1.84 -6.28 5.24
C PRO A 236 2.10 -7.66 4.62
N PHE A 237 1.06 -8.47 4.38
CA PHE A 237 1.19 -9.86 3.94
C PHE A 237 1.12 -10.04 2.42
N VAL A 238 0.76 -8.98 1.69
CA VAL A 238 0.41 -9.08 0.27
C VAL A 238 1.61 -9.31 -0.65
N ARG A 239 2.81 -8.83 -0.28
CA ARG A 239 3.99 -8.87 -1.17
C ARG A 239 5.31 -9.03 -0.42
N VAL A 240 6.29 -9.70 -1.02
CA VAL A 240 7.68 -9.81 -0.49
C VAL A 240 8.52 -8.56 -0.76
N ARG A 241 8.00 -7.41 -0.37
CA ARG A 241 8.69 -6.12 -0.37
C ARG A 241 8.31 -5.37 0.88
N MET A 242 9.27 -4.65 1.46
CA MET A 242 9.05 -3.76 2.58
C MET A 242 8.42 -2.44 2.10
N ASN A 243 7.28 -2.07 2.67
CA ASN A 243 6.65 -0.75 2.51
C ASN A 243 6.23 -0.17 3.88
N LEU A 244 5.46 0.93 3.88
CA LEU A 244 5.02 1.57 5.13
C LEU A 244 4.21 0.63 6.03
N SER A 245 3.33 -0.20 5.46
CA SER A 245 2.53 -1.14 6.28
C SER A 245 3.38 -2.17 7.00
N ASP A 246 4.44 -2.67 6.36
CA ASP A 246 5.39 -3.56 7.02
C ASP A 246 6.13 -2.86 8.15
N LEU A 247 6.55 -1.62 7.92
CA LEU A 247 7.24 -0.83 8.95
C LEU A 247 6.34 -0.68 10.18
N LEU A 248 5.08 -0.32 9.98
CA LEU A 248 4.10 -0.18 11.06
C LEU A 248 3.81 -1.52 11.74
N PHE A 249 3.67 -2.60 10.98
CA PHE A 249 3.50 -3.94 11.51
C PHE A 249 4.66 -4.31 12.44
N TRP A 250 5.91 -4.19 11.97
CA TRP A 250 7.10 -4.52 12.76
C TRP A 250 7.38 -3.54 13.91
N MET A 251 6.93 -2.30 13.80
CA MET A 251 6.95 -1.32 14.90
C MET A 251 5.87 -1.58 15.97
N ASP A 252 4.94 -2.52 15.71
CA ASP A 252 3.71 -2.70 16.50
C ASP A 252 2.91 -1.37 16.62
N ARG A 253 2.89 -0.59 15.54
CA ARG A 253 2.25 0.74 15.46
C ARG A 253 1.21 0.85 14.35
N GLU A 254 0.46 -0.21 14.12
CA GLU A 254 -0.66 -0.21 13.16
C GLU A 254 -1.78 0.77 13.60
N ASP A 255 -1.78 1.23 14.86
CA ASP A 255 -2.61 2.33 15.37
C ASP A 255 -2.39 3.67 14.66
N LEU A 256 -1.24 3.83 13.98
CA LEU A 256 -0.93 5.03 13.20
C LEU A 256 -1.68 5.10 11.87
N VAL A 257 -2.24 3.99 11.41
CA VAL A 257 -2.98 3.95 10.15
C VAL A 257 -4.28 4.74 10.27
N VAL A 258 -4.50 5.66 9.34
CA VAL A 258 -5.69 6.51 9.32
C VAL A 258 -6.50 6.22 8.06
N LEU A 259 -7.71 5.70 8.26
CA LEU A 259 -8.66 5.44 7.17
C LEU A 259 -9.34 6.75 6.69
N PRO A 260 -9.89 6.77 5.46
CA PRO A 260 -10.59 7.91 4.88
C PRO A 260 -11.80 8.38 5.67
#